data_AF-A0A3S2MFP1-F1
#
_entry.id   AF-A0A3S2MFP1-F1
#
_cell.length_a   1.000
_cell.length_b   1.000
_cell.length_c   1.000
_cell.angle_alpha   90.00
_cell.angle_beta   90.00
_cell.angle_gamma   90.00
#
_symmetry.space_group_name_H-M   'P 1'
#
loop_
_entity.id
_entity.type
_entity.pdbx_description
1 polymer ?
#
loop_
_entity_poly.entity_id
_entity_poly.type
_entity_poly.pdbx_seq_one_letter_code
_entity_poly.pdbx_strand_id
1 'polypeptide(L)'
;MAVGERRARLLHAGRPGGQQSLGTRSAEHGGAAHAELPLSCAASEVLKMVRYSLDPENPTKSCKARGSNLRVHFKNTRETAQAIKGMHIRKANKYLRDVVVKRQCVPFRRYNGGVGRCAQAKQFDWTQGRWPKKSAEFLLHMLKNAESNAELKGLDVDSLVIEHIQVNKAPKMRRRTYRAHGRINPYMSSPCHIEMILTEKEQIVPKPEEEVAQKKKVSQKKLKKQKLMARE
;
A
#
# COMPACT_ATOMS: atom_id res chain seq x y z
N MET A 1 -43.64 5.64 39.77
CA MET A 1 -43.36 4.34 40.39
C MET A 1 -42.18 3.71 39.66
N ALA A 2 -41.10 3.47 40.40
CA ALA A 2 -39.83 2.97 39.89
C ALA A 2 -39.77 1.45 39.99
N VAL A 3 -39.30 0.76 38.95
CA VAL A 3 -38.76 -0.62 38.95
C VAL A 3 -37.90 -0.73 37.68
N GLY A 4 -36.64 -1.14 37.63
CA GLY A 4 -35.67 -1.62 38.62
C GLY A 4 -34.45 -2.09 37.82
N GLU A 5 -33.28 -1.48 38.05
CA GLU A 5 -31.99 -1.87 37.46
C GLU A 5 -31.57 -3.28 37.91
N ARG A 6 -31.00 -4.09 37.00
CA ARG A 6 -30.22 -5.28 37.37
C ARG A 6 -28.85 -5.25 36.70
N ARG A 7 -27.88 -4.74 37.47
CA ARG A 7 -26.43 -4.86 37.26
C ARG A 7 -25.97 -6.20 37.84
N ALA A 8 -25.36 -7.07 37.04
CA ALA A 8 -24.67 -8.26 37.55
C ALA A 8 -23.17 -7.96 37.71
N ARG A 9 -22.68 -7.96 38.96
CA ARG A 9 -21.27 -8.05 39.36
C ARG A 9 -21.04 -9.46 39.93
N LEU A 10 -20.03 -10.18 39.45
CA LEU A 10 -19.37 -11.29 40.16
C LEU A 10 -17.85 -11.05 39.96
N LEU A 11 -17.15 -10.44 40.91
CA LEU A 11 -16.49 -11.03 42.10
C LEU A 11 -15.34 -12.00 41.77
N HIS A 12 -14.12 -11.46 41.92
CA HIS A 12 -12.87 -12.18 42.10
C HIS A 12 -12.90 -13.04 43.36
N ALA A 13 -12.44 -14.29 43.23
CA ALA A 13 -11.99 -15.09 44.36
C ALA A 13 -10.52 -15.47 44.10
N GLY A 14 -9.66 -15.15 45.06
CA GLY A 14 -8.28 -15.62 45.12
C GLY A 14 -8.00 -16.34 46.43
N ARG A 15 -6.78 -16.89 46.51
CA ARG A 15 -6.03 -17.48 47.65
C ARG A 15 -6.27 -18.96 47.97
N PRO A 16 -5.35 -19.64 48.70
CA PRO A 16 -3.87 -19.52 48.74
C PRO A 16 -3.13 -20.88 48.94
N GLY A 17 -1.78 -20.85 48.79
CA GLY A 17 -0.84 -21.38 49.80
C GLY A 17 -0.45 -22.87 49.79
N GLY A 18 0.86 -23.15 49.84
CA GLY A 18 1.41 -24.47 50.17
C GLY A 18 2.87 -24.67 49.78
N GLN A 19 3.79 -24.14 50.60
CA GLN A 19 5.23 -24.44 50.58
C GLN A 19 5.49 -25.90 50.99
N GLN A 20 6.55 -26.52 50.44
CA GLN A 20 7.47 -27.36 51.23
C GLN A 20 8.78 -27.63 50.47
N SER A 21 9.85 -27.09 51.04
CA SER A 21 11.26 -27.36 50.75
C SER A 21 11.75 -28.54 51.59
N LEU A 22 12.45 -29.50 51.00
CA LEU A 22 13.41 -30.35 51.72
C LEU A 22 14.65 -30.59 50.85
N GLY A 23 15.80 -30.33 51.45
CA GLY A 23 17.10 -30.30 50.80
C GLY A 23 17.85 -31.63 50.78
N THR A 24 18.88 -31.60 49.92
CA THR A 24 20.21 -32.22 50.04
C THR A 24 20.33 -33.68 50.49
N ARG A 25 20.84 -34.52 49.58
CA ARG A 25 21.86 -35.54 49.90
C ARG A 25 22.72 -35.86 48.67
N SER A 26 24.01 -35.58 48.80
CA SER A 26 25.08 -36.02 47.91
C SER A 26 25.30 -37.53 48.02
N ALA A 27 25.54 -38.20 46.89
CA ALA A 27 26.29 -39.46 46.84
C ALA A 27 26.85 -39.64 45.42
N GLU A 28 28.17 -39.82 45.36
CA GLU A 28 28.97 -40.06 44.17
C GLU A 28 28.85 -41.53 43.69
N HIS A 29 29.29 -41.73 42.43
CA HIS A 29 29.85 -42.94 41.79
C HIS A 29 29.03 -43.56 40.64
N GLY A 30 29.73 -43.72 39.51
CA GLY A 30 29.48 -44.79 38.54
C GLY A 30 29.06 -44.33 37.16
N GLY A 31 30.03 -44.25 36.24
CA GLY A 31 29.78 -43.91 34.85
C GLY A 31 29.03 -44.99 34.05
N ALA A 32 28.30 -44.54 33.04
CA ALA A 32 28.05 -45.29 31.82
C ALA A 32 27.73 -44.28 30.72
N ALA A 33 28.50 -44.34 29.63
CA ALA A 33 28.38 -43.50 28.47
C ALA A 33 26.99 -43.64 27.81
N HIS A 34 26.28 -42.53 27.65
CA HIS A 34 25.21 -42.41 26.67
C HIS A 34 25.50 -41.19 25.80
N ALA A 35 25.71 -41.48 24.52
CA ALA A 35 26.00 -40.51 23.49
C ALA A 35 24.89 -39.45 23.41
N GLU A 36 25.27 -38.20 23.67
CA GLU A 36 24.48 -37.04 23.30
C GLU A 36 24.50 -36.91 21.77
N LEU A 37 23.37 -37.22 21.12
CA LEU A 37 23.11 -36.70 19.78
C LEU A 37 22.43 -35.35 19.94
N PRO A 38 23.05 -34.24 19.49
CA PRO A 38 22.43 -32.93 19.61
C PRO A 38 21.18 -32.90 18.73
N LEU A 39 20.07 -32.50 19.35
CA LEU A 39 18.87 -31.97 18.73
C LEU A 39 19.23 -30.77 17.84
N SER A 40 19.78 -31.01 16.65
CA SER A 40 19.68 -30.07 15.53
C SER A 40 18.46 -30.46 14.72
N CYS A 41 17.29 -30.14 15.28
CA CYS A 41 16.09 -29.96 14.49
C CYS A 41 16.38 -28.78 13.55
N ALA A 42 17.01 -29.08 12.41
CA ALA A 42 17.02 -28.24 11.25
C ALA A 42 15.58 -28.23 10.69
N ALA A 43 14.69 -27.56 11.43
CA ALA A 43 13.56 -26.91 10.83
C ALA A 43 14.14 -25.87 9.88
N SER A 44 14.49 -26.32 8.67
CA SER A 44 14.48 -25.43 7.52
C SER A 44 13.04 -24.98 7.42
N GLU A 45 12.74 -23.88 8.11
CA GLU A 45 11.59 -23.07 7.79
C GLU A 45 11.71 -22.84 6.30
N VAL A 46 10.83 -23.49 5.55
CA VAL A 46 10.63 -23.22 4.13
C VAL A 46 10.13 -21.79 4.10
N LEU A 47 11.06 -20.83 4.11
CA LEU A 47 10.82 -19.45 3.79
C LEU A 47 10.17 -19.52 2.42
N LYS A 48 8.84 -19.34 2.37
CA LYS A 48 8.11 -19.19 1.12
C LYS A 48 8.81 -18.06 0.38
N MET A 49 9.67 -18.41 -0.57
CA MET A 49 10.50 -17.47 -1.32
C MET A 49 9.54 -16.62 -2.17
N VAL A 50 9.10 -15.49 -1.62
CA VAL A 50 8.18 -14.60 -2.29
C VAL A 50 8.95 -13.81 -3.33
N ARG A 51 8.76 -14.16 -4.60
CA ARG A 51 9.42 -13.48 -5.74
C ARG A 51 8.65 -12.24 -6.16
N TYR A 52 9.35 -11.11 -6.29
CA TYR A 52 8.88 -9.90 -6.94
C TYR A 52 9.03 -10.05 -8.46
N SER A 53 8.24 -9.31 -9.23
CA SER A 53 8.33 -9.32 -10.69
C SER A 53 9.54 -8.56 -11.23
N LEU A 54 9.93 -7.49 -10.55
CA LEU A 54 11.02 -6.60 -10.90
C LEU A 54 11.98 -6.53 -9.72
N ASP A 55 13.28 -6.62 -10.01
CA ASP A 55 14.32 -6.34 -9.04
C ASP A 55 14.80 -4.90 -9.20
N PRO A 56 15.00 -4.17 -8.08
CA PRO A 56 15.48 -2.80 -8.13
C PRO A 56 16.89 -2.78 -8.70
N GLU A 57 17.21 -1.72 -9.46
CA GLU A 57 18.56 -1.49 -9.97
C GLU A 57 19.60 -1.48 -8.84
N ASN A 58 19.25 -0.82 -7.72
CA ASN A 58 20.08 -0.75 -6.52
C ASN A 58 19.34 -1.34 -5.31
N PRO A 59 19.61 -2.60 -4.91
CA PRO A 59 18.91 -3.24 -3.79
C PRO A 59 19.22 -2.59 -2.43
N THR A 60 20.38 -1.96 -2.30
CA THR A 60 20.81 -1.27 -1.07
C THR A 60 20.01 0.01 -0.86
N LYS A 61 19.81 0.82 -1.91
CA LYS A 61 19.06 2.09 -1.89
C LYS A 61 17.55 1.92 -2.13
N SER A 62 17.02 0.72 -1.91
CA SER A 62 15.61 0.43 -2.15
C SER A 62 14.95 -0.35 -1.03
N CYS A 63 13.66 -0.11 -0.84
CA CYS A 63 12.81 -0.87 0.05
C CYS A 63 11.71 -1.59 -0.75
N LYS A 64 11.35 -2.79 -0.30
CA LYS A 64 10.29 -3.61 -0.90
C LYS A 64 9.15 -3.77 0.11
N ALA A 65 7.91 -3.76 -0.37
CA ALA A 65 6.74 -4.11 0.45
C ALA A 65 5.75 -4.92 -0.39
N ARG A 66 5.13 -5.93 0.23
CA ARG A 66 4.16 -6.80 -0.44
C ARG A 66 3.00 -7.19 0.47
N GLY A 67 1.80 -7.21 -0.10
CA GLY A 67 0.58 -7.71 0.52
C GLY A 67 -0.03 -8.80 -0.34
N SER A 68 -0.32 -9.96 0.25
CA SER A 68 -0.89 -11.11 -0.45
C SER A 68 -2.33 -11.38 -0.04
N ASN A 69 -3.16 -11.86 -0.97
CA ASN A 69 -4.57 -12.23 -0.74
C ASN A 69 -5.41 -11.10 -0.10
N LEU A 70 -5.13 -9.86 -0.47
CA LEU A 70 -5.84 -8.70 0.08
C LEU A 70 -7.28 -8.67 -0.43
N ARG A 71 -8.25 -8.56 0.49
CA ARG A 71 -9.69 -8.55 0.19
C ARG A 71 -10.17 -7.17 -0.29
N VAL A 72 -9.60 -6.70 -1.38
CA VAL A 72 -9.98 -5.46 -2.08
C VAL A 72 -10.25 -5.76 -3.55
N HIS A 73 -10.99 -4.89 -4.23
CA HIS A 73 -11.38 -5.13 -5.61
C HIS A 73 -10.19 -4.86 -6.56
N PHE A 74 -9.69 -5.92 -7.21
CA PHE A 74 -8.55 -5.87 -8.11
C PHE A 74 -8.56 -4.68 -9.09
N LYS A 75 -9.68 -4.44 -9.80
CA LYS A 75 -9.75 -3.37 -10.82
C LYS A 75 -9.56 -1.99 -10.21
N ASN A 76 -10.14 -1.73 -9.03
CA ASN A 76 -10.08 -0.42 -8.38
C ASN A 76 -8.67 -0.17 -7.84
N THR A 77 -8.08 -1.21 -7.24
CA THR A 77 -6.71 -1.15 -6.72
C THR A 77 -5.71 -0.94 -7.84
N ARG A 78 -5.90 -1.56 -9.02
CA ARG A 78 -5.04 -1.32 -10.19
C ARG A 78 -5.08 0.12 -10.65
N GLU A 79 -6.25 0.73 -10.80
CA GLU A 79 -6.34 2.14 -11.23
C GLU A 79 -5.72 3.07 -10.17
N THR A 80 -5.95 2.80 -8.89
CA THR A 80 -5.37 3.60 -7.79
C THR A 80 -3.85 3.46 -7.73
N ALA A 81 -3.33 2.24 -7.90
CA ALA A 81 -1.90 1.96 -7.94
C ALA A 81 -1.21 2.67 -9.12
N GLN A 82 -1.84 2.68 -10.29
CA GLN A 82 -1.32 3.40 -11.46
C GLN A 82 -1.31 4.91 -11.25
N ALA A 83 -2.27 5.47 -10.51
CA ALA A 83 -2.30 6.89 -10.21
C ALA A 83 -1.12 7.33 -9.31
N ILE A 84 -0.66 6.48 -8.39
CA ILE A 84 0.45 6.80 -7.48
C ILE A 84 1.83 6.36 -7.98
N LYS A 85 1.90 5.64 -9.11
CA LYS A 85 3.15 5.17 -9.69
C LYS A 85 4.03 6.37 -10.07
N GLY A 86 5.29 6.38 -9.63
CA GLY A 86 6.26 7.45 -9.90
C GLY A 86 6.13 8.68 -8.98
N MET A 87 5.24 8.67 -7.98
CA MET A 87 5.13 9.77 -7.03
C MET A 87 6.14 9.63 -5.88
N HIS A 88 6.56 10.76 -5.31
CA HIS A 88 7.19 10.82 -3.99
C HIS A 88 6.22 10.32 -2.92
N ILE A 89 6.75 9.65 -1.90
CA ILE A 89 5.96 9.00 -0.85
C ILE A 89 5.02 9.97 -0.12
N ARG A 90 5.50 11.17 0.23
CA ARG A 90 4.70 12.22 0.88
C ARG A 90 3.53 12.68 0.01
N LYS A 91 3.78 12.87 -1.29
CA LYS A 91 2.75 13.24 -2.28
C LYS A 91 1.73 12.13 -2.45
N ALA A 92 2.17 10.88 -2.53
CA ALA A 92 1.29 9.72 -2.63
C ALA A 92 0.39 9.58 -1.39
N ASN A 93 0.94 9.74 -0.18
CA ASN A 93 0.18 9.72 1.06
C ASN A 93 -0.88 10.82 1.10
N LYS A 94 -0.51 12.05 0.74
CA LYS A 94 -1.46 13.18 0.65
C LYS A 94 -2.58 12.88 -0.36
N TYR A 95 -2.21 12.44 -1.57
CA TYR A 95 -3.15 12.08 -2.62
C TYR A 95 -4.16 11.03 -2.16
N LEU A 96 -3.69 9.93 -1.57
CA LEU A 96 -4.57 8.84 -1.13
C LEU A 96 -5.50 9.27 0.01
N ARG A 97 -5.03 10.11 0.95
CA ARG A 97 -5.89 10.72 1.99
C ARG A 97 -6.97 11.62 1.36
N ASP A 98 -6.60 12.43 0.37
CA ASP A 98 -7.54 13.29 -0.36
C ASP A 98 -8.58 12.46 -1.14
N VAL A 99 -8.21 11.30 -1.68
CA VAL A 99 -9.13 10.36 -2.34
C VAL A 99 -10.14 9.78 -1.36
N VAL A 100 -9.72 9.46 -0.12
CA VAL A 100 -10.62 8.97 0.94
C VAL A 100 -11.67 10.02 1.30
N VAL A 101 -11.26 11.29 1.37
CA VAL A 101 -12.14 12.46 1.65
C VAL A 101 -12.90 12.93 0.39
N LYS A 102 -12.61 12.35 -0.79
CA LYS A 102 -13.19 12.69 -2.11
C LYS A 102 -12.83 14.08 -2.64
N ARG A 103 -11.72 14.65 -2.18
CA ARG A 103 -11.17 15.92 -2.69
C ARG A 103 -10.48 15.74 -4.04
N GLN A 104 -9.80 14.62 -4.23
CA GLN A 104 -9.19 14.24 -5.52
C GLN A 104 -9.72 12.90 -5.99
N CYS A 105 -9.89 12.71 -7.29
CA CYS A 105 -10.38 11.46 -7.85
C CYS A 105 -9.25 10.58 -8.37
N VAL A 106 -9.51 9.27 -8.45
CA VAL A 106 -8.67 8.32 -9.18
C VAL A 106 -9.19 8.21 -10.61
N PRO A 107 -8.35 8.46 -11.64
CA PRO A 107 -8.74 8.29 -13.03
C PRO A 107 -8.88 6.79 -13.35
N PHE A 108 -9.99 6.41 -13.98
CA PHE A 108 -10.21 5.03 -14.45
C PHE A 108 -9.93 4.97 -15.94
N ARG A 109 -8.76 4.44 -16.32
CA ARG A 109 -8.28 4.39 -17.70
C ARG A 109 -8.59 3.05 -18.37
N ARG A 110 -8.23 1.93 -17.72
CA ARG A 110 -8.41 0.58 -18.32
C ARG A 110 -9.78 -0.01 -18.03
N TYR A 111 -10.25 0.13 -16.78
CA TYR A 111 -11.51 -0.46 -16.33
C TYR A 111 -12.61 0.59 -16.22
N ASN A 112 -13.00 1.17 -17.36
CA ASN A 112 -13.89 2.33 -17.42
C ASN A 112 -15.33 2.03 -17.89
N GLY A 113 -15.70 0.76 -18.09
CA GLY A 113 -17.06 0.36 -18.45
C GLY A 113 -18.09 0.75 -17.39
N GLY A 114 -19.04 1.61 -17.75
CA GLY A 114 -20.08 2.11 -16.84
C GLY A 114 -19.58 3.08 -15.75
N VAL A 115 -18.36 3.62 -15.89
CA VAL A 115 -17.82 4.59 -14.93
C VAL A 115 -18.32 6.01 -15.26
N GLY A 116 -18.84 6.71 -14.26
CA GLY A 116 -19.30 8.10 -14.40
C GLY A 116 -18.16 9.08 -14.73
N ARG A 117 -18.53 10.21 -15.34
CA ARG A 117 -17.61 11.32 -15.60
C ARG A 117 -17.45 12.17 -14.35
N CYS A 118 -16.26 12.72 -14.14
CA CYS A 118 -15.95 13.55 -12.97
C CYS A 118 -15.15 14.78 -13.39
N ALA A 119 -15.48 15.96 -12.86
CA ALA A 119 -14.75 17.19 -13.14
C ALA A 119 -13.30 17.15 -12.64
N GLN A 120 -13.04 16.46 -11.52
CA GLN A 120 -11.69 16.31 -10.95
C GLN A 120 -10.75 15.50 -11.85
N ALA A 121 -11.30 14.65 -12.75
CA ALA A 121 -10.50 13.83 -13.65
C ALA A 121 -9.76 14.66 -14.71
N LYS A 122 -10.18 15.92 -14.92
CA LYS A 122 -9.51 16.87 -15.82
C LYS A 122 -8.04 17.10 -15.46
N GLN A 123 -7.67 17.00 -14.18
CA GLN A 123 -6.27 17.10 -13.73
C GLN A 123 -5.37 16.01 -14.33
N PHE A 124 -5.97 14.88 -14.71
CA PHE A 124 -5.26 13.72 -15.27
C PHE A 124 -5.46 13.58 -16.79
N ASP A 125 -5.90 14.65 -17.45
CA ASP A 125 -6.28 14.69 -18.87
C ASP A 125 -7.25 13.55 -19.24
N TRP A 126 -8.20 13.28 -18.33
CA TRP A 126 -9.17 12.21 -18.50
C TRP A 126 -10.59 12.64 -18.08
N THR A 127 -11.60 11.91 -18.54
CA THR A 127 -13.01 12.29 -18.31
C THR A 127 -13.66 11.50 -17.18
N GLN A 128 -13.23 10.26 -16.94
CA GLN A 128 -13.88 9.31 -16.03
C GLN A 128 -13.05 9.07 -14.76
N GLY A 129 -13.68 9.12 -13.59
CA GLY A 129 -12.99 8.94 -12.33
C GLY A 129 -13.92 8.52 -11.20
N ARG A 130 -13.37 7.88 -10.16
CA ARG A 130 -14.09 7.52 -8.93
C ARG A 130 -13.20 7.70 -7.70
N TRP A 131 -13.79 7.49 -6.52
CA TRP A 131 -13.12 7.54 -5.23
C TRP A 131 -13.13 6.15 -4.55
N PRO A 132 -12.20 5.25 -4.90
CA PRO A 132 -12.16 3.90 -4.34
C PRO A 132 -11.56 3.89 -2.92
N LYS A 133 -12.37 4.28 -1.92
CA LYS A 133 -11.97 4.39 -0.50
C LYS A 133 -11.20 3.18 0.04
N LYS A 134 -11.78 1.97 -0.11
CA LYS A 134 -11.14 0.74 0.39
C LYS A 134 -9.79 0.45 -0.26
N SER A 135 -9.63 0.74 -1.55
CA SER A 135 -8.34 0.53 -2.22
C SER A 135 -7.30 1.55 -1.76
N ALA A 136 -7.71 2.81 -1.54
CA ALA A 136 -6.83 3.86 -1.04
C ALA A 136 -6.34 3.58 0.40
N GLU A 137 -7.22 3.12 1.29
CA GLU A 137 -6.86 2.73 2.67
C GLU A 137 -5.82 1.59 2.70
N PHE A 138 -6.02 0.54 1.90
CA PHE A 138 -5.06 -0.56 1.83
C PHE A 138 -3.72 -0.12 1.24
N LEU A 139 -3.70 0.78 0.26
CA LEU A 139 -2.46 1.34 -0.27
C LEU A 139 -1.74 2.25 0.73
N LEU A 140 -2.47 3.02 1.54
CA LEU A 140 -1.88 3.79 2.65
C LEU A 140 -1.21 2.88 3.69
N HIS A 141 -1.85 1.76 4.05
CA HIS A 141 -1.24 0.79 4.96
C HIS A 141 0.04 0.17 4.37
N MET A 142 0.03 -0.11 3.07
CA MET A 142 1.20 -0.63 2.36
C MET A 142 2.34 0.39 2.29
N LEU A 143 2.03 1.68 2.06
CA LEU A 143 3.04 2.75 2.06
C LEU A 143 3.63 2.96 3.45
N LYS A 144 2.81 2.95 4.51
CA LYS A 144 3.30 3.01 5.90
C LYS A 144 4.24 1.85 6.22
N ASN A 145 3.92 0.65 5.76
CA ASN A 145 4.81 -0.51 5.91
C ASN A 145 6.12 -0.34 5.13
N ALA A 146 6.06 0.27 3.93
CA ALA A 146 7.26 0.58 3.16
C ALA A 146 8.13 1.65 3.84
N GLU A 147 7.52 2.67 4.45
CA GLU A 147 8.22 3.68 5.28
C GLU A 147 8.99 3.00 6.42
N SER A 148 8.31 2.15 7.21
CA SER A 148 8.97 1.42 8.30
C SER A 148 10.09 0.50 7.80
N ASN A 149 9.94 -0.13 6.64
CA ASN A 149 11.02 -0.93 6.04
C ASN A 149 12.21 -0.09 5.57
N ALA A 150 11.98 1.15 5.12
CA ALA A 150 13.04 2.06 4.71
C ALA A 150 13.80 2.62 5.93
N GLU A 151 13.08 2.97 7.00
CA GLU A 151 13.68 3.38 8.28
C GLU A 151 14.58 2.28 8.85
N LEU A 152 14.12 1.02 8.82
CA LEU A 152 14.93 -0.12 9.28
C LEU A 152 16.20 -0.33 8.44
N LYS A 153 16.19 0.08 7.17
CA LYS A 153 17.37 0.02 6.28
C LYS A 153 18.26 1.27 6.38
N GLY A 154 17.84 2.30 7.12
CA GLY A 154 18.55 3.57 7.22
C GLY A 154 18.49 4.42 5.95
N LEU A 155 17.45 4.27 5.12
CA LEU A 155 17.24 5.11 3.95
C LEU A 155 16.54 6.42 4.35
N ASP A 156 16.79 7.50 3.60
CA ASP A 156 16.04 8.74 3.79
C ASP A 156 14.59 8.58 3.30
N VAL A 157 13.64 8.67 4.24
CA VAL A 157 12.20 8.50 3.98
C VAL A 157 11.66 9.61 3.09
N ASP A 158 12.20 10.82 3.16
CA ASP A 158 11.68 11.97 2.43
C ASP A 158 12.05 11.95 0.94
N SER A 159 13.17 11.32 0.60
CA SER A 159 13.67 11.16 -0.77
C SER A 159 13.15 9.90 -1.49
N LEU A 160 12.25 9.12 -0.87
CA LEU A 160 11.69 7.92 -1.47
C LEU A 160 10.69 8.22 -2.60
N VAL A 161 10.90 7.54 -3.72
CA VAL A 161 10.01 7.54 -4.88
C VAL A 161 9.47 6.14 -5.14
N ILE A 162 8.17 6.05 -5.43
CA ILE A 162 7.53 4.79 -5.83
C ILE A 162 7.91 4.47 -7.27
N GLU A 163 8.93 3.65 -7.47
CA GLU A 163 9.39 3.26 -8.80
C GLU A 163 8.48 2.19 -9.41
N HIS A 164 8.28 1.11 -8.66
CA HIS A 164 7.48 -0.01 -9.10
C HIS A 164 6.31 -0.22 -8.18
N ILE A 165 5.13 -0.33 -8.77
CA ILE A 165 3.93 -0.81 -8.09
C ILE A 165 3.15 -1.70 -9.04
N GLN A 166 2.85 -2.90 -8.57
CA GLN A 166 2.13 -3.90 -9.33
C GLN A 166 1.00 -4.49 -8.50
N VAL A 167 -0.12 -4.73 -9.18
CA VAL A 167 -1.29 -5.37 -8.62
C VAL A 167 -1.60 -6.59 -9.46
N ASN A 168 -1.55 -7.77 -8.83
CA ASN A 168 -1.86 -9.06 -9.44
C ASN A 168 -3.19 -9.60 -8.92
N LYS A 169 -3.88 -10.40 -9.75
CA LYS A 169 -5.10 -11.08 -9.32
C LYS A 169 -4.74 -12.19 -8.34
N ALA A 170 -5.50 -12.28 -7.25
CA ALA A 170 -5.40 -13.38 -6.30
C ALA A 170 -6.48 -14.44 -6.58
N PRO A 171 -6.36 -15.66 -6.02
CA PRO A 171 -7.39 -16.70 -6.14
C PRO A 171 -8.78 -16.19 -5.74
N LYS A 172 -9.78 -16.45 -6.59
CA LYS A 172 -11.14 -15.96 -6.37
C LYS A 172 -11.80 -16.72 -5.21
N MET A 173 -12.40 -15.98 -4.28
CA MET A 173 -13.22 -16.58 -3.22
C MET A 173 -14.64 -16.80 -3.72
N ARG A 174 -15.17 -18.02 -3.58
CA ARG A 174 -16.45 -18.42 -4.17
C ARG A 174 -17.58 -18.37 -3.13
N ARG A 175 -18.70 -17.73 -3.49
CA ARG A 175 -19.99 -17.77 -2.77
C ARG A 175 -21.09 -18.12 -3.77
N ARG A 176 -22.28 -18.46 -3.27
CA ARG A 176 -23.45 -18.80 -4.08
C ARG A 176 -24.48 -17.67 -4.05
N THR A 177 -25.20 -17.48 -5.16
CA THR A 177 -26.39 -16.64 -5.23
C THR A 177 -27.51 -17.44 -5.85
N TYR A 178 -28.60 -17.59 -5.11
CA TYR A 178 -29.82 -18.24 -5.59
C TYR A 178 -30.57 -17.31 -6.53
N ARG A 179 -31.11 -17.89 -7.60
CA ARG A 179 -31.87 -17.20 -8.64
C ARG A 179 -33.20 -17.92 -8.86
N ALA A 180 -34.09 -17.27 -9.62
CA ALA A 180 -35.38 -17.83 -9.98
C ALA A 180 -35.25 -19.24 -10.60
N HIS A 181 -36.30 -20.05 -10.42
CA HIS A 181 -36.39 -21.43 -10.90
C HIS A 181 -35.26 -22.35 -10.39
N GLY A 182 -34.82 -22.17 -9.14
CA GLY A 182 -33.82 -23.04 -8.51
C GLY A 182 -32.39 -22.91 -9.05
N ARG A 183 -32.10 -21.91 -9.89
CA ARG A 183 -30.77 -21.71 -10.47
C ARG A 183 -29.77 -21.21 -9.42
N ILE A 184 -28.53 -21.70 -9.45
CA ILE A 184 -27.45 -21.27 -8.56
C ILE A 184 -26.33 -20.62 -9.37
N ASN A 185 -26.15 -19.30 -9.21
CA ASN A 185 -25.09 -18.56 -9.88
C ASN A 185 -23.89 -18.33 -8.93
N PRO A 186 -22.66 -18.22 -9.45
CA PRO A 186 -21.50 -17.92 -8.64
C PRO A 186 -21.44 -16.43 -8.28
N TYR A 187 -21.17 -16.13 -7.01
CA TYR A 187 -20.81 -14.79 -6.55
C TYR A 187 -19.38 -14.78 -6.03
N MET A 188 -18.47 -14.33 -6.89
CA MET A 188 -17.03 -14.44 -6.64
C MET A 188 -16.43 -13.11 -6.15
N SER A 189 -15.62 -13.17 -5.10
CA SER A 189 -14.75 -12.05 -4.74
C SER A 189 -13.48 -12.09 -5.61
N SER A 190 -12.99 -10.93 -6.02
CA SER A 190 -11.74 -10.79 -6.80
C SER A 190 -10.67 -10.07 -5.96
N PRO A 191 -10.01 -10.76 -5.01
CA PRO A 191 -8.92 -10.22 -4.21
C PRO A 191 -7.67 -9.95 -5.07
N CYS A 192 -6.68 -9.27 -4.50
CA CYS A 192 -5.43 -8.97 -5.19
C CYS A 192 -4.17 -9.19 -4.33
N HIS A 193 -3.06 -9.43 -5.01
CA HIS A 193 -1.72 -9.27 -4.46
C HIS A 193 -1.20 -7.89 -4.88
N ILE A 194 -0.56 -7.16 -3.98
CA ILE A 194 0.04 -5.87 -4.25
C ILE A 194 1.52 -5.98 -3.89
N GLU A 195 2.39 -5.52 -4.77
CA GLU A 195 3.80 -5.37 -4.48
C GLU A 195 4.27 -3.98 -4.91
N MET A 196 5.18 -3.42 -4.14
CA MET A 196 5.77 -2.13 -4.40
C MET A 196 7.25 -2.12 -4.04
N ILE A 197 8.00 -1.35 -4.80
CA ILE A 197 9.41 -1.09 -4.60
C ILE A 197 9.58 0.41 -4.64
N LEU A 198 10.20 0.94 -3.60
CA LEU A 198 10.55 2.35 -3.51
C LEU A 198 12.07 2.43 -3.57
N THR A 199 12.56 3.39 -4.35
CA THR A 199 13.96 3.73 -4.45
C THR A 199 14.17 5.12 -3.91
N GLU A 200 15.29 5.30 -3.24
CA GLU A 200 15.82 6.61 -2.93
C GLU A 200 16.33 7.23 -4.23
N LYS A 201 15.74 8.36 -4.63
CA LYS A 201 16.20 9.12 -5.79
C LYS A 201 16.65 10.48 -5.30
N GLU A 202 17.92 10.78 -5.52
CA GLU A 202 18.45 12.12 -5.30
C GLU A 202 17.68 13.09 -6.21
N GLN A 203 17.11 14.13 -5.61
CA GLN A 203 16.52 15.21 -6.37
C GLN A 203 17.64 15.94 -7.08
N ILE A 204 17.84 15.63 -8.36
CA ILE A 204 18.61 16.50 -9.24
C ILE A 204 17.74 17.73 -9.41
N VAL A 205 17.97 18.74 -8.55
CA VAL A 205 17.38 20.07 -8.72
C VAL A 205 17.77 20.49 -10.13
N PRO A 206 16.81 20.64 -11.07
CA PRO A 206 17.16 21.15 -12.38
C PRO A 206 17.83 22.50 -12.13
N LYS A 207 19.05 22.67 -12.65
CA LYS A 207 19.69 23.99 -12.69
C LYS A 207 18.64 24.96 -13.22
N PRO A 208 18.40 26.09 -12.55
CA PRO A 208 17.43 27.06 -13.04
C PRO A 208 17.77 27.35 -14.50
N GLU A 209 16.84 27.10 -15.41
CA GLU A 209 16.96 27.59 -16.77
C GLU A 209 17.15 29.10 -16.63
N GLU A 210 18.31 29.61 -17.06
CA GLU A 210 18.54 31.05 -17.16
C GLU A 210 17.35 31.66 -17.89
N GLU A 211 16.77 32.70 -17.30
CA GLU A 211 15.55 33.34 -17.77
C GLU A 211 15.66 33.62 -19.27
N VAL A 212 15.06 32.75 -20.09
CA VAL A 212 14.88 33.04 -21.50
C VAL A 212 13.84 34.14 -21.52
N ALA A 213 14.33 35.38 -21.56
CA ALA A 213 13.59 36.63 -21.55
C ALA A 213 12.24 36.43 -22.23
N GLN A 214 11.17 36.51 -21.44
CA GLN A 214 9.80 36.40 -21.92
C GLN A 214 9.64 37.35 -23.11
N LYS A 215 9.63 36.80 -24.33
CA LYS A 215 9.32 37.58 -25.54
C LYS A 215 7.91 38.14 -25.32
N LYS A 216 7.82 39.43 -24.97
CA LYS A 216 6.56 40.15 -24.80
C LYS A 216 5.71 39.87 -26.04
N LYS A 217 4.61 39.14 -25.88
CA LYS A 217 3.65 38.87 -26.95
C LYS A 217 3.09 40.22 -27.41
N VAL A 218 3.56 40.71 -28.54
CA VAL A 218 3.05 41.93 -29.14
C VAL A 218 1.62 41.66 -29.61
N SER A 219 0.66 42.50 -29.19
CA SER A 219 -0.74 42.41 -29.61
C SER A 219 -0.87 42.36 -31.14
N GLN A 220 -1.74 41.47 -31.66
CA GLN A 220 -1.97 41.30 -33.11
C GLN A 220 -2.27 42.63 -33.83
N LYS A 221 -2.89 43.60 -33.13
CA LYS A 221 -3.23 44.92 -33.66
C LYS A 221 -1.96 45.76 -33.95
N LYS A 222 -0.95 45.66 -33.08
CA LYS A 222 0.32 46.38 -33.22
C LYS A 222 1.20 45.77 -34.32
N LEU A 223 1.17 44.45 -34.47
CA LEU A 223 1.82 43.72 -35.58
C LEU A 223 1.20 44.07 -36.94
N LYS A 224 -0.13 44.16 -37.05
CA LYS A 224 -0.79 44.58 -38.29
C LYS A 224 -0.45 46.03 -38.66
N LYS A 225 -0.42 46.95 -37.69
CA LYS A 225 -0.05 48.35 -37.93
C LYS A 225 1.40 48.50 -38.40
N GLN A 226 2.34 47.76 -37.80
CA GLN A 226 3.73 47.75 -38.24
C GLN A 226 3.91 47.18 -39.66
N LYS A 227 3.17 46.13 -40.02
CA LYS A 227 3.19 45.58 -41.39
C LYS A 227 2.59 46.54 -42.44
N LEU A 228 1.67 47.41 -42.03
CA LEU A 228 1.03 48.38 -42.92
C LEU A 228 1.96 49.58 -43.17
N MET A 229 2.65 50.07 -42.14
CA MET A 229 3.65 51.14 -42.28
C MET A 229 4.95 50.69 -42.95
N ALA A 230 5.26 49.39 -42.98
CA ALA A 230 6.42 48.84 -43.68
C ALA A 230 6.15 48.57 -45.18
N ARG A 231 4.95 48.89 -45.67
CA ARG A 231 4.51 48.63 -47.04
C ARG A 231 4.29 49.93 -47.84
N GLU A 232 4.37 51.09 -47.17
CA GLU A 232 4.55 52.41 -47.79
C GLU A 232 6.05 52.65 -48.01
#